data_AF-A0A2D7UEF1-F1
#
_entry.id   AF-A0A2D7UEF1-F1
#
_cell.length_a   1.000
_cell.length_b   1.000
_cell.length_c   1.000
_cell.angle_alpha   90.00
_cell.angle_beta   90.00
_cell.angle_gamma   90.00
#
_symmetry.space_group_name_H-M   'P 1'
#
loop_
_entity.id
_entity.type
_entity.pdbx_description
1 polymer ?
#
loop_
_entity_poly.entity_id
_entity_poly.type
_entity_poly.pdbx_seq_one_letter_code
_entity_poly.pdbx_strand_id
1 'polypeptide(L)'
;MMEPKLMSYITSKFATKGDMMAAEREWQEIIGEMLPRFKEAGALRQVVTQVWNQEGSFILGNLWEYVDEQAFIACQPLFREAEAKMNERNGIASINVPSRGIILHDIHL
;
A
#
# COMPACT_ATOMS: atom_id res chain seq x y z
N MET A 1 5.23 -8.80 19.68
CA MET A 1 5.08 -8.08 18.39
C MET A 1 5.36 -6.61 18.67
N MET A 2 5.96 -5.89 17.72
CA MET A 2 6.08 -4.43 17.85
C MET A 2 4.73 -3.80 17.54
N GLU A 3 4.29 -2.87 18.37
CA GLU A 3 3.05 -2.12 18.14
C GLU A 3 3.28 -1.05 17.07
N PRO A 4 2.39 -0.93 16.08
CA PRO A 4 2.49 0.13 15.08
C PRO A 4 2.17 1.49 15.70
N LYS A 5 2.97 2.51 15.38
CA LYS A 5 2.71 3.91 15.81
C LYS A 5 2.24 4.79 14.68
N LEU A 6 2.53 4.39 13.43
CA LEU A 6 2.18 5.13 12.24
C LEU A 6 1.51 4.22 11.23
N MET A 7 0.57 4.75 10.47
CA MET A 7 0.01 4.06 9.33
C MET A 7 -0.22 4.97 8.14
N SER A 8 -0.18 4.36 6.96
CA SER A 8 -0.56 4.99 5.69
C SER A 8 -1.79 4.30 5.13
N TYR A 9 -2.74 5.08 4.64
CA TYR A 9 -3.92 4.65 3.91
C TYR A 9 -3.89 5.33 2.55
N ILE A 10 -3.67 4.56 1.48
CA ILE A 10 -3.61 5.10 0.13
C ILE A 10 -4.81 4.56 -0.63
N THR A 11 -5.63 5.46 -1.17
CA THR A 11 -6.65 5.05 -2.14
C THR A 11 -6.10 5.21 -3.55
N SER A 12 -6.22 4.16 -4.35
CA SER A 12 -5.80 4.14 -5.75
C SER A 12 -7.03 3.95 -6.61
N LYS A 13 -7.41 4.98 -7.38
CA LYS A 13 -8.56 4.95 -8.28
C LYS A 13 -8.12 4.66 -9.72
N PHE A 14 -8.80 3.73 -10.36
CA PHE A 14 -8.54 3.26 -11.72
C PHE A 14 -9.67 3.62 -12.68
N ALA A 15 -9.36 3.66 -13.98
CA ALA A 15 -10.33 3.96 -15.02
C ALA A 15 -11.27 2.78 -15.31
N THR A 16 -10.76 1.54 -15.23
CA THR A 16 -11.53 0.32 -15.51
C THR A 16 -11.33 -0.75 -14.44
N LYS A 17 -12.26 -1.71 -14.37
CA LYS A 17 -12.13 -2.90 -13.53
C LYS A 17 -10.92 -3.75 -13.92
N GLY A 18 -10.65 -3.86 -15.22
CA GLY A 18 -9.51 -4.63 -15.74
C GLY A 18 -8.19 -4.07 -15.24
N ASP A 19 -8.02 -2.73 -15.34
CA ASP A 19 -6.84 -2.04 -14.84
C ASP A 19 -6.66 -2.24 -13.34
N MET A 20 -7.74 -2.12 -12.56
CA MET A 20 -7.68 -2.34 -11.10
C MET A 20 -7.26 -3.77 -10.74
N MET A 21 -7.80 -4.78 -11.43
CA MET A 21 -7.45 -6.18 -11.17
C MET A 21 -6.03 -6.52 -11.59
N ALA A 22 -5.57 -6.01 -12.74
CA ALA A 22 -4.18 -6.17 -13.16
C ALA A 22 -3.23 -5.46 -12.20
N ALA A 23 -3.57 -4.23 -11.81
CA ALA A 23 -2.77 -3.44 -10.87
C ALA A 23 -2.65 -4.08 -9.49
N GLU A 24 -3.75 -4.60 -8.94
CA GLU A 24 -3.75 -5.34 -7.67
C GLU A 24 -2.78 -6.52 -7.71
N ARG A 25 -2.95 -7.41 -8.69
CA ARG A 25 -2.15 -8.63 -8.82
C ARG A 25 -0.67 -8.32 -8.99
N GLU A 26 -0.33 -7.43 -9.91
CA GLU A 26 1.07 -7.13 -10.23
C GLU A 26 1.77 -6.39 -9.09
N TRP A 27 1.06 -5.49 -8.40
CA TRP A 27 1.59 -4.84 -7.21
C TRP A 27 1.85 -5.85 -6.10
N GLN A 28 0.96 -6.82 -5.87
CA GLN A 28 1.17 -7.87 -4.88
C GLN A 28 2.36 -8.77 -5.21
N GLU A 29 2.57 -9.11 -6.48
CA GLU A 29 3.76 -9.86 -6.88
C GLU A 29 5.06 -9.08 -6.59
N ILE A 30 5.12 -7.81 -7.00
CA ILE A 30 6.30 -6.95 -6.77
C ILE A 30 6.56 -6.75 -5.28
N ILE A 31 5.54 -6.38 -4.50
CA ILE A 31 5.67 -6.17 -3.07
C ILE A 31 6.03 -7.48 -2.36
N GLY A 32 5.43 -8.60 -2.77
CA GLY A 32 5.71 -9.93 -2.23
C GLY A 32 7.20 -10.28 -2.24
N GLU A 33 7.89 -10.01 -3.35
CA GLU A 33 9.35 -10.19 -3.47
C GLU A 33 10.15 -9.27 -2.53
N MET A 34 9.59 -8.11 -2.19
CA MET A 34 10.27 -7.06 -1.41
C MET A 34 9.91 -7.07 0.08
N LEU A 35 8.93 -7.90 0.51
CA LEU A 35 8.45 -7.96 1.89
C LEU A 35 9.57 -8.09 2.94
N PRO A 36 10.62 -8.92 2.75
CA PRO A 36 11.71 -9.00 3.73
C PRO A 36 12.41 -7.65 3.97
N ARG A 37 12.62 -6.88 2.90
CA ARG A 37 13.28 -5.55 2.97
C ARG A 37 12.37 -4.51 3.62
N PHE A 38 11.07 -4.54 3.31
CA PHE A 38 10.10 -3.67 3.99
C PHE A 38 10.01 -3.97 5.48
N LYS A 39 10.01 -5.26 5.85
CA LYS A 39 10.00 -5.69 7.25
C LYS A 39 11.26 -5.24 7.99
N GLU A 40 12.43 -5.39 7.38
CA GLU A 40 13.70 -4.91 7.93
C GLU A 40 13.71 -3.38 8.11
N ALA A 41 13.10 -2.64 7.17
CA ALA A 41 12.93 -1.20 7.25
C ALA A 41 11.85 -0.74 8.27
N GLY A 42 11.18 -1.67 8.95
CA GLY A 42 10.23 -1.37 10.03
C GLY A 42 8.76 -1.29 9.61
N ALA A 43 8.39 -1.78 8.42
CA ALA A 43 6.99 -2.07 8.09
C ALA A 43 6.51 -3.31 8.86
N LEU A 44 5.30 -3.24 9.42
CA LEU A 44 4.73 -4.28 10.28
C LEU A 44 3.63 -5.06 9.58
N ARG A 45 2.83 -4.39 8.76
CA ARG A 45 1.68 -5.00 8.08
C ARG A 45 1.37 -4.27 6.79
N GLN A 46 0.93 -5.02 5.80
CA GLN A 46 0.25 -4.52 4.61
C GLN A 46 -1.14 -5.13 4.56
N VAL A 47 -2.15 -4.33 4.20
CA VAL A 47 -3.48 -4.82 3.82
C VAL A 47 -3.88 -4.15 2.52
N VAL A 48 -4.38 -4.92 1.57
CA VAL A 48 -5.03 -4.39 0.36
C VAL A 48 -6.51 -4.73 0.40
N THR A 49 -7.34 -3.72 0.12
CA THR A 49 -8.80 -3.84 0.11
C THR A 49 -9.34 -3.34 -1.22
N GLN A 50 -10.47 -3.89 -1.65
CA GLN A 50 -11.28 -3.29 -2.71
C GLN A 50 -12.44 -2.52 -2.05
N VAL A 51 -12.67 -1.28 -2.48
CA VAL A 51 -13.86 -0.52 -2.03
C VAL A 51 -15.10 -1.15 -2.65
N TRP A 52 -16.02 -1.60 -1.80
CA TRP A 52 -17.19 -2.38 -2.23
C TRP A 52 -18.49 -1.56 -2.29
N ASN A 53 -18.58 -0.45 -1.55
CA ASN A 53 -19.83 0.30 -1.35
C ASN A 53 -19.98 1.53 -2.26
N GLN A 54 -19.09 1.69 -3.23
CA GLN A 54 -19.13 2.78 -4.21
C GLN A 54 -19.34 2.20 -5.61
N GLU A 55 -20.61 2.07 -6.00
CA GLU A 55 -20.99 1.49 -7.28
C GLU A 55 -20.36 2.24 -8.47
N GLY A 56 -19.88 1.48 -9.46
CA GLY A 56 -19.20 2.03 -10.65
C GLY A 56 -17.80 2.59 -10.39
N SER A 57 -17.27 2.49 -9.16
CA SER A 57 -15.89 2.89 -8.85
C SER A 57 -14.93 1.69 -8.85
N PHE A 58 -13.70 1.92 -9.30
CA PHE A 58 -12.62 0.94 -9.28
C PHE A 58 -11.52 1.48 -8.35
N ILE A 59 -11.64 1.19 -7.06
CA ILE A 59 -10.77 1.76 -6.02
C ILE A 59 -10.20 0.64 -5.16
N LEU A 60 -8.88 0.68 -5.00
CA LEU A 60 -8.16 -0.12 -4.01
C LEU A 60 -7.76 0.76 -2.82
N GLY A 61 -7.86 0.20 -1.61
CA GLY A 61 -7.22 0.72 -0.42
C GLY A 61 -5.92 -0.03 -0.15
N ASN A 62 -4.81 0.67 -0.06
CA ASN A 62 -3.50 0.13 0.29
C ASN A 62 -3.11 0.66 1.67
N LEU A 63 -3.13 -0.22 2.66
CA LEU A 63 -2.84 0.11 4.05
C LEU A 63 -1.47 -0.44 4.44
N TRP A 64 -0.70 0.38 5.12
CA TRP A 64 0.60 0.01 5.67
C TRP A 64 0.72 0.48 7.11
N GLU A 65 1.20 -0.39 7.98
CA GLU A 65 1.55 -0.08 9.37
C GLU A 65 3.06 -0.08 9.55
N TYR A 66 3.58 0.85 10.33
CA TYR A 66 5.01 1.02 10.60
C TYR A 66 5.26 1.15 12.09
N VAL A 67 6.45 0.75 12.51
CA VAL A 67 6.93 0.94 13.90
C VAL A 67 6.86 2.42 14.29
N ASP A 68 7.28 3.33 13.39
CA ASP A 68 7.27 4.77 13.59
C ASP A 68 7.46 5.54 12.26
N GLU A 69 7.67 6.85 12.37
CA GLU A 69 7.94 7.79 11.28
C GLU A 69 9.25 7.48 10.54
N GLN A 70 10.28 7.02 11.24
CA GLN A 70 11.58 6.71 10.65
C GLN A 70 11.49 5.45 9.81
N ALA A 71 10.75 4.44 10.27
CA ALA A 71 10.45 3.24 9.49
C ALA A 71 9.69 3.59 8.19
N PHE A 72 8.72 4.50 8.25
CA PHE A 72 8.05 4.99 7.05
C PHE A 72 9.02 5.66 6.06
N ILE A 73 9.92 6.51 6.55
CA ILE A 73 10.95 7.17 5.73
C ILE A 73 11.88 6.13 5.10
N ALA A 74 12.33 5.14 5.88
CA ALA A 74 13.19 4.05 5.41
C ALA A 74 12.53 3.18 4.34
N CYS A 75 11.20 3.07 4.35
CA CYS A 75 10.44 2.37 3.31
C CYS A 75 10.28 3.17 2.01
N GLN A 76 10.48 4.50 2.00
CA GLN A 76 10.25 5.33 0.80
C GLN A 76 11.10 4.93 -0.42
N PRO A 77 12.41 4.65 -0.29
CA PRO A 77 13.20 4.17 -1.42
C PRO A 77 12.70 2.82 -1.97
N LEU A 78 12.21 1.94 -1.09
CA LEU A 78 11.64 0.64 -1.49
C LEU A 78 10.34 0.82 -2.27
N PHE A 79 9.48 1.75 -1.85
CA PHE A 79 8.28 2.09 -2.61
C PHE A 79 8.62 2.63 -4.00
N ARG A 80 9.62 3.51 -4.11
CA ARG A 80 10.06 4.03 -5.42
C ARG A 80 10.58 2.93 -6.35
N GLU A 81 11.31 1.96 -5.80
CA GLU A 81 11.75 0.78 -6.57
C GLU A 81 10.54 -0.06 -7.02
N ALA A 82 9.57 -0.32 -6.14
CA ALA A 82 8.36 -1.05 -6.48
C ALA A 82 7.52 -0.31 -7.56
N GLU A 83 7.39 1.01 -7.45
CA GLU A 83 6.72 1.88 -8.43
C GLU A 83 7.43 1.85 -9.79
N ALA A 84 8.76 1.86 -9.81
CA ALA A 84 9.53 1.73 -11.04
C ALA A 84 9.28 0.37 -11.73
N LYS A 85 9.35 -0.74 -10.97
CA LYS A 85 9.03 -2.08 -11.47
C LYS A 85 7.60 -2.17 -12.01
N MET A 86 6.65 -1.54 -11.33
CA MET A 86 5.25 -1.51 -11.75
C MET A 86 5.07 -0.76 -13.08
N ASN A 87 5.70 0.41 -13.20
CA ASN A 87 5.68 1.21 -14.43
C ASN A 87 6.31 0.46 -15.61
N GLU A 88 7.38 -0.30 -15.39
CA GLU A 88 8.01 -1.14 -16.42
C GLU A 88 7.10 -2.29 -16.88
N ARG A 89 6.24 -2.84 -16.01
CA ARG A 89 5.37 -3.97 -16.33
C ARG A 89 4.16 -3.58 -17.16
N ASN A 90 3.42 -2.54 -16.78
CA ASN A 90 2.10 -2.30 -17.36
C ASN A 90 1.76 -0.82 -17.65
N GLY A 91 2.44 0.15 -17.04
CA GLY A 91 2.13 1.57 -17.18
C GLY A 91 0.69 1.96 -16.83
N ILE A 92 -0.01 1.18 -15.99
CA ILE A 92 -1.41 1.42 -15.61
C ILE A 92 -1.50 2.73 -14.81
N ALA A 93 -2.26 3.68 -15.34
CA ALA A 93 -2.52 4.94 -14.67
C ALA A 93 -3.50 4.75 -13.50
N SER A 94 -3.19 5.39 -12.37
CA SER A 94 -4.08 5.48 -11.21
C SER A 94 -3.98 6.86 -10.57
N ILE A 95 -5.07 7.27 -9.90
CA ILE A 95 -5.07 8.47 -9.04
C ILE A 95 -4.85 7.99 -7.61
N ASN A 96 -3.69 8.30 -7.06
CA ASN A 96 -3.30 7.93 -5.70
C ASN A 96 -3.53 9.08 -4.73
N VAL A 97 -4.32 8.84 -3.68
CA VAL A 97 -4.54 9.79 -2.58
C VAL A 97 -4.03 9.16 -1.28
N PRO A 98 -2.79 9.50 -0.87
CA PRO A 98 -2.22 9.00 0.38
C PRO A 98 -2.66 9.85 1.57
N SER A 99 -3.09 9.19 2.63
CA SER A 99 -3.30 9.77 3.97
C SER A 99 -2.44 9.04 4.97
N ARG A 100 -1.88 9.76 5.95
CA ARG A 100 -0.98 9.19 6.98
C ARG A 100 -1.45 9.63 8.34
N GLY A 101 -1.45 8.70 9.30
CA GLY A 101 -1.95 8.93 10.64
C GLY A 101 -1.04 8.34 11.70
N ILE A 102 -0.97 9.02 12.84
CA ILE A 102 -0.44 8.46 14.09
C ILE A 102 -1.54 7.59 14.70
N ILE A 103 -1.18 6.38 15.13
CA ILE A 103 -2.10 5.47 15.79
C ILE A 103 -2.29 5.95 17.23
N LEU A 104 -3.51 6.31 17.60
CA LEU A 104 -3.87 6.76 18.95
C LEU A 104 -4.39 5.62 19.81
N HIS A 105 -5.14 4.68 19.20
CA HIS A 105 -5.71 3.51 19.86
C HIS A 105 -5.71 2.33 18.90
N ASP A 106 -5.28 1.16 19.39
CA ASP A 106 -5.36 -0.12 18.70
C ASP A 106 -6.04 -1.12 19.64
N ILE A 107 -7.32 -1.43 19.37
CA ILE A 107 -8.19 -2.21 20.25
C ILE A 107 -8.59 -3.49 19.53
N HIS A 108 -8.28 -4.63 20.13
CA HIS A 108 -8.67 -5.95 19.67
C HIS A 108 -9.91 -6.41 20.46
N LEU A 109 -11.01 -6.73 19.76
CA LEU A 109 -12.32 -7.10 20.33
C LEU A 109 -12.53 -8.62 20.39
#